data_AF-A0A5C6APH2-F1
#
_entry.id   AF-A0A5C6APH2-F1
#
_cell.length_a   1.000
_cell.length_b   1.000
_cell.length_c   1.000
_cell.angle_alpha   90.00
_cell.angle_beta   90.00
_cell.angle_gamma   90.00
#
_symmetry.space_group_name_H-M   'P 1'
#
loop_
_entity.id
_entity.type
_entity.pdbx_description
1 polymer ?
#
loop_
_entity_poly.entity_id
_entity_poly.type
_entity_poly.pdbx_seq_one_letter_code
_entity_poly.pdbx_strand_id
1 'polypeptide(L)' 'MYDSTAGAGKPLSLAAHEFAAEVEEMAANGVRRAQEESRRAGVPCVYSINGVLHWELPDGSLSTEDPWRGKNTPPAE' A
#
# COMPACT_ATOMS: atom_id res chain seq x y z
N MET A 1 -29.35 2.35 -28.66
CA MET A 1 -29.09 1.11 -27.92
C MET A 1 -27.61 0.81 -28.07
N TYR A 2 -26.85 0.84 -26.97
CA TYR A 2 -25.47 0.34 -26.99
C TYR A 2 -25.53 -1.19 -26.89
N ASP A 3 -24.90 -1.87 -27.84
CA ASP A 3 -24.70 -3.31 -27.83
C ASP A 3 -23.78 -3.68 -26.66
N SER A 4 -24.31 -4.35 -25.64
CA SER A 4 -23.58 -4.73 -24.41
C SER A 4 -22.80 -6.04 -24.54
N THR A 5 -22.58 -6.56 -25.75
CA THR A 5 -21.90 -7.86 -25.94
C THR A 5 -20.40 -7.76 -26.23
N ALA A 6 -19.85 -6.55 -26.37
CA ALA A 6 -18.41 -6.35 -26.52
C ALA A 6 -17.72 -6.18 -25.14
N GLY A 7 -17.33 -7.28 -24.49
CA GLY A 7 -16.60 -7.13 -23.23
C GLY A 7 -15.92 -8.36 -22.61
N ALA A 8 -16.02 -9.56 -23.19
CA ALA A 8 -15.20 -10.68 -22.72
C ALA A 8 -13.79 -10.54 -23.32
N GLY A 9 -12.92 -9.78 -22.65
CA GLY A 9 -11.51 -9.71 -23.01
C GLY A 9 -10.90 -11.11 -23.09
N LYS A 10 -10.04 -11.37 -24.07
CA LYS A 10 -9.34 -12.66 -24.19
C LYS A 10 -8.59 -12.96 -22.88
N PRO A 11 -8.62 -14.20 -22.38
CA PRO A 11 -7.86 -14.55 -21.18
C PRO A 11 -6.37 -14.30 -21.43
N LEU A 12 -5.68 -13.78 -20.41
CA LEU A 12 -4.22 -13.63 -20.41
C LEU A 12 -3.56 -15.01 -20.49
N SER A 13 -2.36 -15.08 -21.07
CA SER A 13 -1.60 -16.33 -21.15
C SER A 13 -1.10 -16.77 -19.77
N LEU A 14 -0.81 -18.06 -19.61
CA LEU A 14 -0.19 -18.59 -18.39
C LEU A 14 1.10 -17.84 -18.05
N ALA A 15 1.97 -17.63 -19.04
CA ALA A 15 3.22 -16.88 -18.86
C ALA A 15 2.99 -15.43 -18.38
N ALA A 16 1.90 -14.78 -18.80
CA ALA A 16 1.56 -13.45 -18.31
C ALA A 16 1.13 -13.47 -16.84
N HIS A 17 0.43 -14.52 -16.40
CA HIS A 17 0.08 -14.71 -14.99
C HIS A 17 1.32 -15.02 -14.13
N GLU A 18 2.23 -15.86 -14.61
CA GLU A 18 3.48 -16.19 -13.92
C GLU A 18 4.35 -14.93 -13.72
N PHE A 19 4.55 -14.15 -14.79
CA PHE A 19 5.27 -12.89 -14.70
C PHE A 19 4.61 -11.90 -13.73
N ALA A 20 3.28 -11.78 -13.75
CA ALA A 20 2.56 -10.92 -12.83
C ALA A 20 2.79 -11.32 -11.36
N ALA A 21 2.78 -12.62 -11.07
CA ALA A 21 3.03 -13.15 -9.72
C ALA A 21 4.47 -12.86 -9.24
N GLU A 22 5.47 -13.02 -10.12
CA GLU A 22 6.87 -12.68 -9.79
C GLU A 22 7.04 -11.19 -9.48
N VAL A 23 6.42 -10.33 -10.28
CA VAL A 23 6.44 -8.87 -10.06
C VAL A 23 5.73 -8.51 -8.76
N GLU A 24 4.60 -9.14 -8.47
CA GLU A 24 3.85 -8.94 -7.22
C GLU A 24 4.70 -9.33 -5.99
N GLU A 25 5.38 -10.47 -6.03
CA GLU A 25 6.27 -10.90 -4.95
C GLU A 25 7.41 -9.91 -4.72
N MET A 26 8.09 -9.50 -5.80
CA MET A 26 9.16 -8.50 -5.73
C MET A 26 8.67 -7.17 -5.13
N ALA A 27 7.50 -6.69 -5.59
CA ALA A 27 6.91 -5.46 -5.08
C ALA A 27 6.53 -5.59 -3.60
N ALA A 28 5.90 -6.69 -3.20
CA ALA A 28 5.53 -6.96 -1.81
C ALA A 28 6.76 -6.97 -0.89
N ASN A 29 7.87 -7.56 -1.33
CA ASN A 29 9.13 -7.55 -0.59
C ASN A 29 9.70 -6.14 -0.44
N GLY A 30 9.65 -5.33 -1.50
CA GLY A 30 10.05 -3.93 -1.44
C GLY A 30 9.22 -3.10 -0.47
N VAL A 31 7.89 -3.26 -0.50
CA VAL A 31 6.96 -2.57 0.41
C VAL A 31 7.22 -2.95 1.86
N ARG A 32 7.37 -4.24 2.17
CA ARG A 32 7.65 -4.69 3.55
C ARG A 32 8.93 -4.07 4.11
N ARG A 33 9.98 -4.00 3.30
CA ARG A 33 11.24 -3.38 3.69
C ARG A 33 11.08 -1.87 3.94
N ALA A 34 10.38 -1.16 3.06
CA ALA A 34 10.13 0.27 3.24
C ALA A 34 9.32 0.57 4.50
N GLN A 35 8.30 -0.26 4.80
CA GLN A 35 7.52 -0.15 6.04
C GLN A 35 8.39 -0.37 7.27
N GLU A 36 9.26 -1.40 7.26
CA GLU A 36 10.17 -1.68 8.37
C GLU A 36 11.18 -0.55 8.60
N GLU A 37 11.80 -0.04 7.54
CA GLU A 37 12.72 1.10 7.63
C GLU A 37 12.01 2.35 8.16
N SER A 38 10.76 2.59 7.74
CA SER A 38 9.93 3.70 8.23
C SER A 38 9.61 3.57 9.72
N ARG A 39 9.21 2.38 10.19
CA ARG A 39 8.99 2.09 11.62
C ARG A 39 10.26 2.35 12.44
N ARG A 40 11.42 1.87 11.97
CA ARG A 40 12.72 2.11 12.63
C ARG A 40 13.09 3.59 12.70
N ALA A 41 12.70 4.37 11.70
CA ALA A 41 12.93 5.82 11.65
C ALA A 41 11.87 6.63 12.43
N GLY A 42 10.81 6.00 12.95
CA GLY A 42 9.68 6.71 13.57
C GLY A 42 8.86 7.54 12.58
N VAL A 43 8.96 7.24 11.29
CA VAL A 43 8.22 7.90 10.21
C VAL A 43 7.00 7.03 9.87
N PRO A 44 5.77 7.52 10.06
CA PRO A 44 4.58 6.72 9.77
C PRO A 44 4.38 6.59 8.26
N CYS A 45 4.18 5.35 7.78
CA CYS A 45 3.53 5.15 6.50
C CYS A 45 2.05 5.56 6.62
N VAL A 46 1.53 6.25 5.60
CA VAL A 46 0.14 6.73 5.59
C VAL A 46 -0.62 6.06 4.45
N TYR A 47 -1.73 5.43 4.81
CA TYR A 47 -2.62 4.73 3.89
C TYR A 47 -3.96 5.46 3.78
N SER A 48 -4.59 5.38 2.61
CA SER A 48 -6.01 5.73 2.48
C SER A 48 -6.82 4.44 2.34
N ILE A 49 -7.60 4.11 3.36
CA ILE A 49 -8.44 2.91 3.40
C ILE A 49 -9.88 3.40 3.48
N ASN A 50 -10.66 3.12 2.44
CA ASN A 50 -12.04 3.61 2.29
C ASN A 50 -12.17 5.14 2.44
N GLY A 51 -11.18 5.89 1.94
CA GLY A 51 -11.16 7.36 2.03
C GLY A 51 -10.73 7.92 3.38
N VAL A 52 -10.41 7.07 4.36
CA VAL A 52 -9.93 7.48 5.68
C VAL A 52 -8.42 7.27 5.77
N LEU A 53 -7.70 8.27 6.27
CA LEU A 53 -6.27 8.18 6.49
C LEU A 53 -5.97 7.29 7.70
N HIS A 54 -5.02 6.38 7.52
CA HIS A 54 -4.51 5.49 8.55
C HIS A 54 -2.99 5.63 8.60
N TRP A 55 -2.47 5.98 9.77
CA TRP A 55 -1.05 6.10 10.04
C TRP A 55 -0.57 4.82 10.71
N GLU A 56 0.52 4.26 10.18
CA GLU A 56 1.21 3.14 10.81
C GLU A 56 2.05 3.61 11.99
N LEU A 57 1.84 3.02 13.16
CA LEU A 57 2.60 3.27 14.37
C LEU A 57 3.88 2.42 14.40
N PRO A 58 4.87 2.73 15.26
CA PRO A 58 6.13 1.97 15.33
C PRO A 58 5.96 0.47 15.65
N ASP A 59 4.86 0.11 16.31
CA ASP A 59 4.51 -1.29 16.61
C ASP A 59 3.80 -2.01 15.43
N GLY A 60 3.57 -1.31 14.32
CA GLY A 60 2.89 -1.80 13.12
C GLY A 60 1.36 -1.72 13.19
N SER A 61 0.78 -1.23 14.27
CA SER A 61 -0.66 -0.98 14.35
C SER A 61 -1.08 0.24 13.52
N LEU A 62 -2.35 0.32 13.14
CA LEU A 62 -2.91 1.46 12.42
C LEU A 62 -3.71 2.36 13.36
N SER A 63 -3.49 3.67 13.25
CA SER A 63 -4.29 4.70 13.90
C SER A 63 -4.94 5.61 12.88
N THR A 64 -6.12 6.14 13.19
CA THR A 64 -6.74 7.23 12.42
C THR A 64 -6.38 8.61 12.97
N GLU A 65 -5.60 8.66 14.06
CA GLU A 65 -5.03 9.88 14.60
C GLU A 65 -3.61 10.08 14.06
N ASP A 66 -3.33 11.27 13.54
CA ASP A 66 -2.00 11.65 13.07
C ASP A 66 -1.01 11.77 14.25
N PRO A 67 0.01 10.91 14.34
CA PRO A 67 0.99 10.96 15.43
C PRO A 67 1.85 12.23 15.38
N TRP A 68 1.96 12.90 14.22
CA TRP A 68 2.72 14.13 14.04
C TRP A 68 1.86 15.39 14.17
N ARG A 69 0.54 15.25 14.33
CA ARG A 69 -0.43 16.35 14.56
C ARG A 69 -0.34 17.46 13.50
N GLY A 70 -0.22 17.07 12.23
CA GLY A 70 -0.10 17.98 11.09
C GLY A 70 1.29 18.59 10.90
N LYS A 71 2.29 18.15 11.67
CA LYS A 71 3.68 18.57 11.51
C LYS A 71 4.41 17.64 10.52
N ASN A 72 5.53 18.12 9.99
CA ASN A 72 6.41 17.37 9.08
C ASN A 72 7.64 16.78 9.80
N THR A 73 7.63 16.80 11.13
CA THR A 73 8.67 16.25 12.00
C THR A 73 8.02 15.47 13.14
N PRO A 74 8.70 14.44 13.69
CA PRO A 74 8.21 13.74 14.88
C PRO A 74 7.91 14.69 16.05
N PRO A 75 6.91 14.38 16.89
CA PRO A 75 6.70 15.09 18.15
C PRO A 75 7.94 14.94 19.06
N ALA A 76 8.21 15.96 19.87
CA ALA A 76 9.21 15.85 20.93
C ALA A 76 8.72 14.84 22.00
N GLU A 77 9.65 14.05 22.55
CA GLU A 77 9.40 13.12 23.67
C GLU A 77 8.85 13.84 24.91
#